data_AF-A0A2E7AAK3-F1
#
_entry.id   AF-A0A2E7AAK3-F1
#
_cell.length_a   1.000
_cell.length_b   1.000
_cell.length_c   1.000
_cell.angle_alpha   90.00
_cell.angle_beta   90.00
_cell.angle_gamma   90.00
#
_symmetry.space_group_name_H-M   'P 1'
#
loop_
_entity.id
_entity.type
_entity.pdbx_description
1 polymer ?
#
loop_
_entity_poly.entity_id
_entity_poly.type
_entity_poly.pdbx_seq_one_letter_code
_entity_poly.pdbx_strand_id
1 'polypeptide(L)'
;MDPVRATIILVHPLAALSLIWLFYGQRRWRRDSHVLDKDGLRASVERHESMGVRITVATLCIVVLAFGSNAIRGLIDANDATSYLLPGHFHGWTGLLGLMLMLVLWMLGRKTQDAKTAGESFAKEMQMHGRLSELMAVLAVIHAFLGFLYLLTIL
;
A
#
# COMPACT_ATOMS: atom_id res chain seq x y z
N MET A 1 16.16 21.87 11.21
CA MET A 1 16.38 20.46 11.62
C MET A 1 17.73 20.01 11.15
N ASP A 2 18.34 19.08 11.87
CA ASP A 2 19.49 18.33 11.38
C ASP A 2 19.13 17.56 10.08
N PRO A 3 19.99 17.57 9.04
CA PRO A 3 19.74 16.86 7.78
C PRO A 3 19.51 15.35 7.92
N VAL A 4 20.14 14.70 8.91
CA VAL A 4 19.95 13.27 9.16
C VAL A 4 18.53 13.01 9.68
N ARG A 5 18.08 13.80 10.66
CA ARG A 5 16.69 13.74 11.17
C ARG A 5 15.66 13.99 10.07
N ALA A 6 15.88 14.99 9.23
CA ALA A 6 14.99 15.28 8.10
C ALA A 6 14.93 14.11 7.11
N THR A 7 16.08 13.50 6.80
CA THR A 7 16.15 12.31 5.93
C THR A 7 15.32 11.16 6.51
N ILE A 8 15.53 10.82 7.80
CA ILE A 8 14.81 9.74 8.50
C ILE A 8 13.29 9.93 8.44
N ILE A 9 12.82 11.16 8.58
CA ILE A 9 11.38 11.48 8.54
C ILE A 9 10.83 11.39 7.11
N LEU A 10 11.61 11.82 6.10
CA LEU A 10 11.13 11.93 4.72
C LEU A 10 11.20 10.63 3.91
N VAL A 11 11.99 9.63 4.30
CA VAL A 11 12.06 8.37 3.55
C VAL A 11 10.69 7.69 3.44
N HIS A 12 9.92 7.66 4.53
CA HIS A 12 8.59 7.04 4.54
C HIS A 12 7.60 7.68 3.56
N PRO A 13 7.30 9.01 3.64
CA PRO A 13 6.34 9.62 2.73
C PRO A 13 6.77 9.56 1.26
N LEU A 14 8.07 9.64 0.95
CA LEU A 14 8.56 9.49 -0.43
C LEU A 14 8.37 8.06 -0.96
N ALA A 15 8.65 7.05 -0.13
CA ALA A 15 8.36 5.65 -0.48
C ALA A 15 6.86 5.40 -0.64
N ALA A 16 6.03 5.97 0.23
CA ALA A 16 4.58 5.86 0.17
C ALA A 16 4.00 6.51 -1.10
N LEU A 17 4.47 7.70 -1.50
CA LEU A 17 4.05 8.33 -2.76
C LEU A 17 4.41 7.47 -3.98
N SER A 18 5.59 6.85 -3.97
CA SER A 18 6.02 5.93 -5.02
C SER A 18 5.11 4.70 -5.10
N LEU A 19 4.72 4.15 -3.95
CA LEU A 19 3.78 3.02 -3.87
C LEU A 19 2.37 3.41 -4.38
N ILE A 20 1.86 4.59 -4.00
CA ILE A 20 0.57 5.10 -4.47
C ILE A 20 0.59 5.25 -5.99
N TRP A 21 1.67 5.80 -6.56
CA TRP A 21 1.82 5.92 -8.01
C TRP A 21 1.77 4.55 -8.70
N LEU A 22 2.50 3.55 -8.19
CA LEU A 22 2.46 2.17 -8.68
C LEU A 22 1.06 1.56 -8.58
N PHE A 23 0.36 1.76 -7.46
CA PHE A 23 -0.99 1.25 -7.22
C PHE A 23 -2.01 1.83 -8.21
N TYR A 24 -1.97 3.14 -8.45
CA TYR A 24 -2.83 3.78 -9.46
C TYR A 24 -2.49 3.33 -10.88
N GLY A 25 -1.20 3.11 -11.17
CA GLY A 25 -0.74 2.49 -12.41
C GLY A 25 -1.32 1.09 -12.60
N GLN A 26 -1.26 0.24 -11.56
CA GLN A 26 -1.86 -1.09 -11.58
C GLN A 26 -3.34 -1.00 -11.89
N ARG A 27 -4.10 -0.07 -11.29
CA ARG A 27 -5.55 0.06 -11.46
C ARG A 27 -5.97 0.44 -12.90
N ARG A 28 -5.15 1.17 -13.64
CA ARG A 28 -5.45 1.56 -15.05
C ARG A 28 -5.60 0.35 -15.98
N TRP A 29 -4.97 -0.77 -15.66
CA TRP A 29 -5.03 -2.00 -16.46
C TRP A 29 -6.46 -2.45 -16.79
N ARG A 30 -7.41 -2.24 -15.88
CA ARG A 30 -8.81 -2.70 -16.04
C ARG A 30 -9.52 -1.96 -17.17
N ARG A 31 -9.12 -0.73 -17.45
CA ARG A 31 -9.60 0.03 -18.60
C ARG A 31 -8.92 -0.44 -19.88
N ASP A 32 -7.61 -0.63 -19.80
CA ASP A 32 -6.77 -0.88 -20.98
C ASP A 32 -6.88 -2.35 -21.47
N SER A 33 -7.37 -3.28 -20.63
CA SER A 33 -7.53 -4.70 -20.99
C SER A 33 -8.63 -4.98 -22.03
N HIS A 34 -9.59 -4.07 -22.21
CA HIS A 34 -10.71 -4.25 -23.14
C HIS A 34 -10.33 -4.15 -24.63
N VAL A 35 -9.15 -3.62 -24.94
CA VAL A 35 -8.67 -3.41 -26.31
C VAL A 35 -7.56 -4.38 -26.73
N LEU A 36 -7.19 -5.31 -25.84
CA LEU A 36 -6.12 -6.29 -26.09
C LEU A 36 -6.67 -7.54 -26.78
N ASP A 37 -5.82 -8.15 -27.60
CA ASP A 37 -6.05 -9.50 -28.11
C ASP A 37 -5.86 -10.56 -27.00
N LYS A 38 -6.07 -11.84 -27.34
CA LYS A 38 -6.03 -12.92 -26.34
C LYS A 38 -4.67 -13.07 -25.66
N ASP A 39 -3.59 -12.95 -26.42
CA ASP A 39 -2.24 -13.10 -25.91
C ASP A 39 -1.83 -11.89 -25.06
N GLY A 40 -2.17 -10.68 -25.51
CA GLY A 40 -1.98 -9.45 -24.74
C GLY A 40 -2.78 -9.44 -23.43
N LEU A 41 -4.01 -9.96 -23.45
CA LEU A 41 -4.82 -10.09 -22.24
C LEU A 41 -4.16 -11.04 -21.23
N ARG A 42 -3.67 -12.21 -21.69
CA ARG A 42 -2.99 -13.17 -20.82
C ARG A 42 -1.75 -12.57 -20.17
N ALA A 43 -0.87 -11.94 -20.96
CA ALA A 43 0.33 -11.28 -20.46
C ALA A 43 0.01 -10.14 -19.48
N SER A 44 -1.05 -9.37 -19.75
CA SER A 44 -1.50 -8.29 -18.85
C SER A 44 -2.00 -8.83 -17.51
N VAL A 45 -2.71 -9.96 -17.50
CA VAL A 45 -3.18 -10.60 -16.25
C VAL A 45 -2.00 -11.11 -15.44
N GLU A 46 -1.06 -11.82 -16.06
CA GLU A 46 0.16 -12.30 -15.38
C GLU A 46 0.97 -11.16 -14.76
N ARG A 47 1.10 -10.04 -15.49
CA ARG A 47 1.74 -8.83 -14.97
C ARG A 47 0.97 -8.22 -13.79
N HIS A 48 -0.36 -8.17 -13.86
CA HIS A 48 -1.19 -7.66 -12.77
C HIS A 48 -1.04 -8.51 -11.50
N GLU A 49 -1.06 -9.84 -11.63
CA GLU A 49 -0.87 -10.78 -10.53
C GLU A 49 0.51 -10.63 -9.88
N SER A 50 1.57 -10.62 -10.69
CA SER A 50 2.94 -10.42 -10.19
C SER A 50 3.12 -9.06 -9.52
N MET A 51 2.56 -8.00 -10.09
CA MET A 51 2.63 -6.66 -9.51
C MET A 51 1.86 -6.59 -8.19
N GLY A 52 0.69 -7.24 -8.08
CA GLY A 52 -0.07 -7.30 -6.82
C GLY A 52 0.75 -7.85 -5.66
N VAL A 53 1.58 -8.88 -5.89
CA VAL A 53 2.51 -9.40 -4.88
C VAL A 53 3.56 -8.34 -4.51
N ARG A 54 4.19 -7.70 -5.49
CA ARG A 54 5.23 -6.69 -5.27
C ARG A 54 4.70 -5.49 -4.48
N ILE A 55 3.52 -4.97 -4.82
CA ILE A 55 2.91 -3.84 -4.10
C ILE A 55 2.54 -4.24 -2.67
N THR A 56 2.05 -5.46 -2.45
CA THR A 56 1.76 -5.97 -1.09
C THR A 56 3.03 -6.03 -0.24
N VAL A 57 4.11 -6.62 -0.76
CA VAL A 57 5.41 -6.67 -0.06
C VAL A 57 5.95 -5.26 0.20
N ALA A 58 5.90 -4.37 -0.79
CA ALA A 58 6.34 -2.99 -0.64
C ALA A 58 5.52 -2.23 0.43
N THR A 59 4.22 -2.54 0.56
CA THR A 59 3.36 -1.99 1.62
C THR A 59 3.84 -2.44 3.01
N LEU A 60 4.16 -3.73 3.20
CA LEU A 60 4.75 -4.21 4.45
C LEU A 60 6.08 -3.50 4.75
N CYS A 61 6.97 -3.40 3.76
CA CYS A 61 8.25 -2.73 3.93
C CYS A 61 8.09 -1.26 4.33
N ILE A 62 7.14 -0.53 3.74
CA ILE A 62 6.86 0.87 4.05
C ILE A 62 6.32 1.03 5.49
N VAL A 63 5.51 0.09 5.95
CA VAL A 63 5.04 0.07 7.34
C VAL A 63 6.20 -0.19 8.30
N VAL A 64 7.04 -1.18 8.03
CA VAL A 64 8.26 -1.44 8.82
C VAL A 64 9.17 -0.22 8.86
N LEU A 65 9.32 0.48 7.72
CA LEU A 65 10.09 1.71 7.62
C LEU A 65 9.49 2.84 8.47
N ALA A 66 8.16 2.97 8.52
CA ALA A 66 7.47 3.94 9.38
C ALA A 66 7.76 3.69 10.86
N PHE A 67 7.61 2.44 11.32
CA PHE A 67 7.91 2.07 12.70
C PHE A 67 9.40 2.23 13.02
N GLY A 68 10.29 1.88 12.10
CA GLY A 68 11.73 2.09 12.25
C GLY A 68 12.11 3.57 12.36
N SER A 69 11.52 4.43 11.54
CA SER A 69 11.70 5.89 11.62
C SER A 69 11.24 6.44 12.97
N ASN A 70 10.07 6.01 13.47
CA ASN A 70 9.58 6.39 14.79
C ASN A 70 10.46 5.86 15.93
N ALA A 71 10.99 4.64 15.84
CA ALA A 71 11.90 4.09 16.84
C ALA A 71 13.20 4.89 16.95
N ILE A 72 13.80 5.24 15.80
CA ILE A 72 15.01 6.07 15.74
C ILE A 72 14.73 7.45 16.31
N ARG A 73 13.58 8.05 15.99
CA ARG A 73 13.15 9.33 16.58
C ARG A 73 12.99 9.24 18.09
N GLY A 74 12.42 8.16 18.61
CA GLY A 74 12.30 7.95 20.06
C GLY A 74 13.66 7.85 20.76
N LEU A 75 14.62 7.18 20.15
CA LEU A 75 16.00 7.14 20.66
C LEU A 75 16.66 8.52 20.69
N ILE A 76 16.43 9.34 19.66
CA ILE A 76 17.01 10.70 19.58
C ILE A 76 16.33 11.67 20.55
N ASP A 77 15.00 11.68 20.57
CA ASP A 77 14.21 12.70 21.27
C ASP A 77 13.99 12.35 22.76
N ALA A 78 13.96 11.06 23.12
CA ALA A 78 13.62 10.57 24.46
C ALA A 78 14.56 9.50 25.04
N ASN A 79 15.62 9.12 24.32
CA ASN A 79 16.51 7.99 24.67
C ASN A 79 15.75 6.66 24.90
N ASP A 80 14.62 6.49 24.22
CA ASP A 80 13.78 5.30 24.29
C ASP A 80 13.14 5.01 22.92
N ALA A 81 13.49 3.86 22.33
CA ALA A 81 12.98 3.43 21.03
C ALA A 81 11.47 3.17 20.99
N THR A 82 10.81 3.01 22.15
CA THR A 82 9.40 2.65 22.23
C THR A 82 8.45 3.85 22.30
N SER A 83 8.98 5.01 22.68
CA SER A 83 8.21 6.24 22.95
C SER A 83 7.26 6.69 21.81
N TYR A 84 7.57 6.36 20.55
CA TYR A 84 6.75 6.73 19.38
C TYR A 84 6.22 5.56 18.56
N LEU A 85 6.30 4.32 19.06
CA LEU A 85 5.81 3.15 18.34
C LEU A 85 4.27 3.07 18.33
N LEU A 86 3.63 3.41 19.44
CA LEU A 86 2.17 3.44 19.53
C LEU A 86 1.62 4.64 18.75
N PRO A 87 0.72 4.44 17.77
CA PRO A 87 0.15 5.55 17.01
C PRO A 87 -0.66 6.51 17.90
N GLY A 88 -0.10 7.68 18.20
CA GLY A 88 -0.79 8.77 18.89
C GLY A 88 -1.65 9.66 17.99
N HIS A 89 -1.81 9.30 16.72
CA HIS A 89 -2.43 10.16 15.70
C HIS A 89 -3.15 9.32 14.63
N PHE A 90 -4.09 9.96 13.92
CA PHE A 90 -5.00 9.27 12.99
C PHE A 90 -4.28 8.67 11.76
N HIS A 91 -3.21 9.30 11.26
CA HIS A 91 -2.40 8.74 10.17
C HIS A 91 -1.83 7.35 10.53
N GLY A 92 -1.22 7.16 11.70
CA GLY A 92 -0.67 5.86 12.09
C GLY A 92 -1.74 4.76 12.21
N TRP A 93 -2.91 5.05 12.80
CA TRP A 93 -4.02 4.08 12.86
C TRP A 93 -4.59 3.74 11.48
N THR A 94 -4.78 4.74 10.62
CA THR A 94 -5.25 4.52 9.24
C THR A 94 -4.22 3.78 8.39
N GLY A 95 -2.92 3.88 8.70
CA GLY A 95 -1.87 3.09 8.06
C GLY A 95 -1.99 1.60 8.36
N LEU A 96 -2.26 1.23 9.61
CA LEU A 96 -2.51 -0.16 10.00
C LEU A 96 -3.80 -0.72 9.36
N LEU A 97 -4.86 0.09 9.31
CA LEU A 97 -6.07 -0.25 8.57
C LEU A 97 -5.77 -0.48 7.08
N GLY A 98 -4.98 0.41 6.46
CA GLY A 98 -4.55 0.29 5.06
C GLY A 98 -3.77 -1.00 4.80
N LEU A 99 -2.85 -1.37 5.69
CA LEU A 99 -2.13 -2.64 5.60
C LEU A 99 -3.07 -3.85 5.67
N MET A 100 -4.01 -3.86 6.61
CA MET A 100 -5.00 -4.93 6.72
C MET A 100 -5.83 -5.06 5.43
N LEU A 101 -6.33 -3.94 4.91
CA LEU A 101 -7.11 -3.93 3.67
C LEU A 101 -6.27 -4.40 2.47
N MET A 102 -4.98 -4.06 2.43
CA MET A 102 -4.07 -4.52 1.39
C MET A 102 -3.89 -6.04 1.41
N LEU A 103 -3.74 -6.63 2.59
CA LEU A 103 -3.67 -8.08 2.75
C LEU A 103 -4.97 -8.76 2.29
N VAL A 104 -6.13 -8.17 2.62
CA VAL A 104 -7.43 -8.67 2.14
C VAL A 104 -7.52 -8.57 0.61
N LEU A 105 -7.11 -7.45 0.02
CA LEU A 105 -7.11 -7.26 -1.43
C LEU A 105 -6.23 -8.30 -2.14
N TRP A 106 -5.03 -8.53 -1.60
CA TRP A 106 -4.10 -9.55 -2.11
C TRP A 106 -4.66 -10.97 -1.99
N MET A 107 -5.28 -11.31 -0.86
CA MET A 107 -5.93 -12.62 -0.67
C MET A 107 -7.06 -12.84 -1.67
N LEU A 108 -7.89 -11.83 -1.95
CA LEU A 108 -8.95 -11.93 -2.97
C LEU A 108 -8.39 -12.12 -4.37
N GLY A 109 -7.26 -11.47 -4.69
CA GLY A 109 -6.54 -11.67 -5.95
C GLY A 109 -6.07 -13.11 -6.12
N ARG A 110 -5.43 -13.67 -5.09
CA ARG A 110 -5.01 -15.08 -5.08
C ARG A 110 -6.18 -16.05 -5.22
N LYS A 111 -7.26 -15.86 -4.47
CA LYS A 111 -8.47 -16.71 -4.60
C LYS A 111 -9.05 -16.69 -6.01
N THR A 112 -9.02 -15.53 -6.66
CA THR A 112 -9.47 -15.38 -8.06
C THR A 112 -8.57 -16.19 -9.01
N GLN A 113 -7.25 -16.10 -8.82
CA GLN A 113 -6.26 -16.84 -9.61
C GLN A 113 -6.38 -18.36 -9.42
N ASP A 114 -6.52 -18.81 -8.17
CA ASP A 114 -6.64 -20.22 -7.80
C ASP A 114 -7.93 -20.82 -8.40
N ALA A 115 -9.08 -20.16 -8.21
CA ALA A 115 -10.36 -20.59 -8.77
C ALA A 115 -10.35 -20.63 -10.31
N LYS A 116 -9.74 -19.62 -10.96
CA LYS A 116 -9.56 -19.60 -12.42
C LYS A 116 -8.74 -20.80 -12.90
N THR A 117 -7.68 -21.14 -12.18
CA THR A 117 -6.80 -22.28 -12.52
C THR A 117 -7.52 -23.62 -12.32
N ALA A 118 -8.39 -23.71 -11.31
CA ALA A 118 -9.21 -24.88 -11.04
C ALA A 118 -10.44 -25.01 -11.99
N GLY A 119 -10.73 -24.01 -12.82
CA GLY A 119 -11.93 -23.98 -13.66
C GLY A 119 -13.23 -23.72 -12.89
N GLU A 120 -13.12 -23.17 -11.68
CA GLU A 120 -14.24 -22.86 -10.79
C GLU A 120 -14.78 -21.44 -11.04
N SER A 121 -15.97 -21.14 -10.49
CA SER A 121 -16.53 -19.79 -10.53
C SER A 121 -15.69 -18.85 -9.66
N PHE A 122 -15.20 -17.76 -10.26
CA PHE A 122 -14.35 -16.75 -9.59
C PHE A 122 -14.95 -15.33 -9.65
N ALA A 123 -16.15 -15.17 -10.20
CA ALA A 123 -16.73 -13.86 -10.50
C ALA A 123 -16.94 -12.99 -9.25
N LYS A 124 -17.31 -13.63 -8.13
CA LYS A 124 -17.57 -12.96 -6.85
C LYS A 124 -16.29 -12.37 -6.25
N GLU A 125 -15.24 -13.18 -6.14
CA GLU A 125 -13.93 -12.80 -5.62
C GLU A 125 -13.31 -11.69 -6.47
N MET A 126 -13.37 -11.83 -7.79
CA MET A 126 -12.92 -10.82 -8.74
C MET A 126 -13.66 -9.48 -8.56
N GLN A 127 -14.99 -9.52 -8.42
CA GLN A 127 -15.79 -8.31 -8.23
C GLN A 127 -15.47 -7.64 -6.87
N MET A 128 -15.34 -8.43 -5.80
CA MET A 128 -14.94 -7.92 -4.49
C MET A 128 -13.54 -7.30 -4.52
N HIS A 129 -12.56 -7.96 -5.16
CA HIS A 129 -11.21 -7.42 -5.34
C HIS A 129 -11.27 -6.06 -6.05
N GLY A 130 -12.04 -5.96 -7.14
CA GLY A 130 -12.23 -4.71 -7.86
C GLY A 130 -12.82 -3.58 -7.02
N ARG A 131 -13.91 -3.84 -6.27
CA ARG A 131 -14.55 -2.85 -5.40
C ARG A 131 -13.65 -2.42 -4.25
N LEU A 132 -12.93 -3.37 -3.64
CA LEU A 132 -11.99 -3.07 -2.56
C LEU A 132 -10.81 -2.22 -3.07
N SER A 133 -10.30 -2.51 -4.27
CA SER A 133 -9.25 -1.69 -4.91
C SER A 133 -9.71 -0.23 -5.13
N GLU A 134 -10.97 -0.02 -5.52
CA GLU A 134 -11.54 1.33 -5.67
C GLU A 134 -11.63 2.08 -4.34
N LEU A 135 -12.13 1.42 -3.29
CA LEU A 135 -12.16 1.98 -1.95
C LEU A 135 -10.74 2.32 -1.45
N MET A 136 -9.80 1.39 -1.64
CA MET A 136 -8.40 1.57 -1.24
C MET A 136 -7.74 2.75 -1.95
N ALA A 137 -8.07 3.02 -3.22
CA ALA A 137 -7.53 4.17 -3.94
C ALA A 137 -7.90 5.49 -3.23
N VAL A 138 -9.16 5.64 -2.82
CA VAL A 138 -9.63 6.83 -2.10
C VAL A 138 -8.99 6.91 -0.71
N LEU A 139 -8.98 5.79 0.02
CA LEU A 139 -8.38 5.74 1.36
C LEU A 139 -6.87 6.04 1.34
N ALA A 140 -6.14 5.61 0.31
CA ALA A 140 -4.71 5.89 0.16
C ALA A 140 -4.43 7.40 0.02
N VAL A 141 -5.27 8.12 -0.75
CA VAL A 141 -5.15 9.58 -0.88
C VAL A 141 -5.43 10.27 0.46
N ILE A 142 -6.50 9.86 1.15
CA ILE A 142 -6.84 10.40 2.48
C ILE A 142 -5.70 10.14 3.47
N HIS A 143 -5.18 8.91 3.51
CA HIS A 143 -4.09 8.52 4.40
C HIS A 143 -2.80 9.29 4.11
N ALA A 144 -2.45 9.51 2.83
CA ALA A 144 -1.31 10.32 2.43
C ALA A 144 -1.48 11.80 2.82
N PHE A 145 -2.68 12.36 2.65
CA PHE A 145 -3.00 13.72 3.10
C PHE A 145 -2.86 13.87 4.61
N LEU A 146 -3.38 12.92 5.40
CA LEU A 146 -3.21 12.90 6.85
C LEU A 146 -1.73 12.77 7.25
N GLY A 147 -0.96 11.98 6.50
CA GLY A 147 0.49 11.85 6.69
C GLY A 147 1.22 13.17 6.41
N PHE A 148 0.81 13.90 5.37
CA PHE A 148 1.32 15.24 5.10
C PHE A 148 0.98 16.23 6.23
N LEU A 149 -0.25 16.22 6.76
CA LEU A 149 -0.60 17.07 7.90
C LEU A 149 0.23 16.71 9.14
N TYR A 150 0.41 15.42 9.43
CA TYR A 150 1.26 14.98 10.54
C TYR A 150 2.72 15.37 10.32
N LEU A 151 3.23 15.27 9.09
CA LEU A 151 4.58 15.67 8.73
C LEU A 151 4.85 17.13 9.14
N LEU A 152 3.91 18.05 8.91
CA LEU A 152 4.03 19.46 9.33
C LEU A 152 4.16 19.66 10.85
N THR A 153 3.71 18.70 11.65
CA THR A 153 3.82 18.77 13.12
C THR A 153 5.14 18.24 13.67
N ILE A 154 5.85 17.42 12.91
CA ILE A 154 7.06 16.73 13.37
C ILE A 154 8.34 17.20 12.68
N LEU A 155 8.21 17.86 11.53
CA LEU A 155 9.32 18.52 10.84
C LEU A 155 9.87 19.63 11.74
#